data_AF-A0A7X3R481-F1
#
_entry.id   AF-A0A7X3R481-F1
#
_cell.length_a   1.000
_cell.length_b   1.000
_cell.length_c   1.000
_cell.angle_alpha   90.00
_cell.angle_beta   90.00
_cell.angle_gamma   90.00
#
_symmetry.space_group_name_H-M   'P 1'
#
loop_
_entity.id
_entity.type
_entity.pdbx_description
1 polymer ?
#
loop_
_entity_poly.entity_id
_entity_poly.type
_entity_poly.pdbx_seq_one_letter_code
_entity_poly.pdbx_strand_id
1 'polypeptide(L)'
;MSAQTPFERIGGREVVEAIVEAFYDAVAGDAPLRALYPDDLAPSREKLTLFFEQWLGGEARYSERYGHPRLRRRHFPFVIAEH
;
A
#
# COMPACT_ATOMS: atom_id res chain seq x y z
N MET A 1 18.20 -20.43 13.88
CA MET A 1 17.31 -19.27 14.09
C MET A 1 16.85 -18.83 12.71
N SER A 2 15.54 -18.76 12.47
CA SER A 2 15.01 -18.15 11.24
C SER A 2 15.40 -16.68 11.21
N ALA A 3 15.87 -16.19 10.06
CA ALA A 3 16.16 -14.77 9.89
C ALA A 3 14.86 -13.95 9.99
N GLN A 4 14.92 -12.79 10.64
CA GLN A 4 13.77 -11.90 10.74
C GLN A 4 13.35 -11.40 9.36
N THR A 5 12.04 -11.33 9.12
CA THR A 5 11.50 -10.78 7.87
C THR A 5 11.75 -9.26 7.80
N PRO A 6 11.76 -8.66 6.60
CA PRO A 6 11.77 -7.20 6.48
C PRO A 6 10.66 -6.54 7.30
N PHE A 7 9.46 -7.13 7.32
CA PHE A 7 8.33 -6.67 8.13
C PHE A 7 8.67 -6.60 9.63
N GLU A 8 9.26 -7.65 10.19
CA GLU A 8 9.69 -7.66 11.60
C GLU A 8 10.81 -6.64 11.85
N ARG A 9 11.76 -6.51 10.92
CA ARG A 9 12.90 -5.59 11.05
C ARG A 9 12.50 -4.12 11.04
N ILE A 10 11.43 -3.75 10.35
CA ILE A 10 10.94 -2.36 10.32
C ILE A 10 10.04 -2.01 11.50
N GLY A 11 9.62 -2.97 12.33
CA GLY A 11 8.71 -2.73 13.45
C GLY A 11 7.26 -3.20 13.21
N GLY A 12 7.02 -4.00 12.19
CA GLY A 12 5.73 -4.66 11.96
C GLY A 12 4.60 -3.71 11.55
N ARG A 13 3.36 -4.07 11.92
CA ARG A 13 2.13 -3.46 11.42
C ARG A 13 2.02 -1.97 11.70
N GLU A 14 2.39 -1.55 12.91
CA GLU A 14 2.31 -0.16 13.35
C GLU A 14 3.16 0.76 12.46
N VAL A 15 4.37 0.33 12.09
CA VAL A 15 5.25 1.10 11.21
C VAL A 15 4.73 1.10 9.77
N VAL A 16 4.17 0.00 9.28
CA VAL A 16 3.52 -0.02 7.97
C VAL A 16 2.33 0.94 7.92
N GLU A 17 1.51 0.98 8.97
CA GLU A 17 0.39 1.94 9.09
C GLU A 17 0.89 3.38 9.07
N ALA A 18 1.92 3.70 9.86
CA ALA A 18 2.51 5.05 9.87
C ALA A 18 3.10 5.47 8.51
N ILE A 19 3.75 4.55 7.79
CA ILE A 19 4.27 4.81 6.44
C ILE A 19 3.13 5.10 5.46
N VAL A 20 2.09 4.27 5.48
CA VAL A 20 0.93 4.42 4.59
C VAL A 20 0.15 5.68 4.93
N GLU A 21 0.04 6.02 6.22
CA GLU A 21 -0.55 7.28 6.69
C GLU A 21 0.17 8.48 6.07
N ALA A 22 1.48 8.58 6.29
CA ALA A 22 2.29 9.65 5.73
C ALA A 22 2.24 9.71 4.19
N PHE A 23 2.20 8.56 3.51
CA PHE A 23 2.04 8.51 2.05
C PHE A 23 0.72 9.13 1.59
N TYR A 24 -0.41 8.77 2.21
CA TYR A 24 -1.69 9.30 1.78
C TYR A 24 -1.92 10.75 2.21
N ASP A 25 -1.27 11.21 3.28
CA ASP A 25 -1.26 12.64 3.63
C ASP A 25 -0.51 13.46 2.57
N ALA A 26 0.61 12.93 2.06
CA ALA A 26 1.32 13.53 0.93
C ALA A 26 0.48 13.49 -0.37
N VAL A 27 -0.19 12.36 -0.67
CA VAL A 27 -1.14 12.26 -1.80
C VAL A 27 -2.25 13.31 -1.67
N ALA A 28 -2.79 13.52 -0.48
CA ALA A 28 -3.85 14.51 -0.26
C ALA A 28 -3.37 15.96 -0.48
N GLY A 29 -2.09 16.24 -0.23
CA GLY A 29 -1.46 17.54 -0.46
C GLY A 29 -1.03 17.81 -1.92
N ASP A 30 -0.98 16.80 -2.77
CA ASP A 30 -0.58 16.91 -4.18
C ASP A 30 -1.82 16.89 -5.08
N ALA A 31 -2.20 18.05 -5.65
CA ALA A 31 -3.45 18.17 -6.41
C ALA A 31 -3.51 17.28 -7.68
N PRO A 32 -2.48 17.23 -8.54
CA PRO A 32 -2.44 16.28 -9.66
C PRO A 32 -2.58 14.82 -9.22
N LEU A 33 -1.86 14.40 -8.18
CA LEU A 33 -1.90 13.01 -7.71
C LEU A 33 -3.25 12.71 -7.05
N ARG A 34 -3.77 13.62 -6.22
CA ARG A 34 -5.07 13.49 -5.55
C ARG A 34 -6.21 13.27 -6.54
N ALA A 35 -6.17 13.90 -7.71
CA ALA A 35 -7.19 13.77 -8.75
C ALA A 35 -7.30 12.34 -9.32
N LEU A 36 -6.28 11.49 -9.13
CA LEU A 36 -6.29 10.09 -9.56
C LEU A 36 -6.99 9.15 -8.57
N TYR A 37 -7.30 9.61 -7.35
CA TYR A 37 -7.89 8.80 -6.29
C TYR A 37 -9.38 9.11 -6.09
N PRO A 38 -10.17 8.14 -5.59
CA PRO A 38 -11.54 8.39 -5.15
C PRO A 38 -11.64 9.48 -4.07
N ASP A 39 -12.83 10.02 -3.86
CA ASP A 39 -13.09 11.01 -2.80
C ASP A 39 -12.72 10.46 -1.41
N ASP A 40 -13.09 9.20 -1.16
CA ASP A 40 -12.69 8.47 0.04
C ASP A 40 -11.38 7.69 -0.18
N LEU A 41 -10.34 8.07 0.57
CA LEU A 41 -9.03 7.43 0.53
C LEU A 41 -8.93 6.21 1.45
N ALA A 42 -9.85 6.02 2.40
CA ALA A 42 -9.74 4.97 3.42
C ALA A 42 -9.62 3.55 2.83
N PRO A 43 -10.40 3.15 1.80
CA PRO A 43 -10.25 1.83 1.19
C PRO A 43 -8.91 1.66 0.47
N SER A 44 -8.35 2.74 -0.09
CA SER A 44 -7.05 2.72 -0.77
C SER A 44 -5.91 2.61 0.27
N ARG A 45 -6.04 3.30 1.40
CA ARG A 45 -5.16 3.22 2.58
C ARG A 45 -5.10 1.79 3.09
N GLU A 46 -6.25 1.19 3.40
CA GLU A 46 -6.34 -0.20 3.88
C GLU A 46 -5.69 -1.20 2.93
N LYS A 47 -5.98 -1.10 1.62
CA LYS A 47 -5.40 -1.99 0.61
C LYS A 47 -3.88 -1.89 0.56
N LEU A 48 -3.32 -0.67 0.65
CA LEU A 48 -1.88 -0.48 0.62
C LEU A 48 -1.20 -1.02 1.88
N THR A 49 -1.80 -0.80 3.05
CA THR A 49 -1.28 -1.34 4.32
C THR A 49 -1.23 -2.86 4.29
N LEU A 50 -2.32 -3.52 3.88
CA LEU A 50 -2.37 -4.97 3.77
C LEU A 50 -1.37 -5.49 2.72
N PHE A 51 -1.21 -4.77 1.61
CA PHE A 51 -0.25 -5.13 0.58
C PHE A 51 1.19 -5.06 1.10
N PHE A 52 1.58 -3.97 1.78
CA PHE A 52 2.93 -3.80 2.32
C PHE A 52 3.24 -4.78 3.46
N GLU A 53 2.29 -5.03 4.36
CA GLU A 53 2.42 -6.07 5.39
C GLU A 53 2.78 -7.41 4.76
N GLN A 54 1.98 -7.87 3.78
CA GLN A 54 2.26 -9.12 3.08
C GLN A 54 3.58 -9.07 2.30
N TRP A 55 3.81 -7.99 1.55
CA TRP A 55 4.98 -7.85 0.65
C TRP A 55 6.31 -7.86 1.42
N LEU A 56 6.33 -7.32 2.63
CA LEU A 56 7.49 -7.30 3.52
C LEU A 56 7.68 -8.61 4.30
N GLY A 57 6.80 -9.60 4.12
CA GLY A 57 6.90 -10.91 4.75
C GLY A 57 6.06 -11.09 6.02
N GLY A 58 5.06 -10.22 6.25
CA GLY A 58 4.00 -10.44 7.23
C GLY A 58 2.92 -11.42 6.74
N GLU A 59 1.77 -11.40 7.40
CA GLU A 59 0.64 -12.29 7.05
C GLU A 59 0.07 -11.99 5.65
N ALA A 60 -0.46 -13.00 4.96
CA ALA A 60 -0.95 -12.91 3.59
C ALA A 60 -2.34 -12.26 3.45
N ARG A 61 -2.69 -11.35 4.35
CA ARG A 61 -4.04 -10.76 4.49
C ARG A 61 -4.54 -10.08 3.22
N TYR A 62 -3.65 -9.46 2.44
CA TYR A 62 -4.03 -8.86 1.16
C TYR A 62 -4.52 -9.92 0.17
N SER A 63 -3.78 -11.01 0.01
CA SER A 63 -4.12 -12.06 -0.96
C SER A 63 -5.33 -12.87 -0.51
N GLU A 64 -5.52 -13.06 0.79
CA GLU A 64 -6.71 -13.69 1.34
C GLU A 64 -7.97 -12.89 0.99
N ARG A 65 -7.91 -11.56 1.09
CA ARG A 65 -9.07 -10.68 0.84
C ARG A 65 -9.28 -10.31 -0.63
N TYR A 66 -8.20 -10.12 -1.39
CA TYR A 66 -8.24 -9.54 -2.74
C TYR A 66 -7.64 -10.46 -3.82
N GLY A 67 -7.16 -11.64 -3.45
CA GLY A 67 -6.45 -12.55 -4.36
C GLY A 67 -5.10 -11.98 -4.82
N HIS A 68 -4.50 -12.65 -5.82
CA HIS A 68 -3.18 -12.30 -6.35
C HIS A 68 -3.07 -10.80 -6.70
N PRO A 69 -1.99 -10.09 -6.30
CA PRO A 69 -1.86 -8.63 -6.46
C PRO A 69 -2.06 -8.09 -7.88
N ARG A 70 -1.49 -8.75 -8.90
CA ARG A 70 -1.61 -8.36 -10.32
C ARG A 70 -1.48 -6.83 -10.53
N LEU A 71 -0.48 -6.22 -9.89
CA LEU A 71 -0.36 -4.76 -9.73
C LEU A 71 -0.49 -4.04 -11.08
N ARG A 72 0.29 -4.44 -12.08
CA ARG A 72 0.23 -3.84 -13.42
C ARG A 72 -1.18 -3.85 -14.02
N ARG A 73 -1.94 -4.95 -13.87
CA ARG A 73 -3.33 -5.02 -14.38
C ARG A 73 -4.26 -4.09 -13.61
N ARG A 74 -4.09 -3.99 -12.28
CA ARG A 74 -4.91 -3.11 -11.43
C ARG A 74 -4.60 -1.62 -11.64
N HIS A 75 -3.40 -1.29 -12.10
CA HIS A 75 -2.98 0.07 -12.40
C HIS A 75 -3.16 0.46 -13.87
N PHE A 76 -3.51 -0.48 -14.75
CA PHE A 76 -3.75 -0.24 -16.18
C PHE A 76 -4.81 0.83 -16.51
N PRO A 77 -5.87 1.04 -15.71
CA PRO A 77 -6.85 2.10 -15.99
C PRO A 77 -6.32 3.53 -15.81
N PHE A 78 -5.14 3.71 -15.20
CA PHE A 78 -4.59 5.02 -14.89
C PHE A 78 -3.42 5.35 -15.83
N VAL A 79 -3.31 6.62 -16.22
CA VAL A 79 -2.14 7.11 -16.95
C VAL A 79 -1.03 7.39 -15.93
N ILE A 80 -0.05 6.50 -15.88
CA ILE A 80 1.13 6.62 -15.01
C ILE A 80 2.33 6.79 -15.95
N ALA A 81 2.88 8.01 -15.98
CA ALA A 81 4.00 8.40 -16.83
C ALA A 81 5.07 9.11 -15.98
N GLU A 82 6.22 9.37 -16.59
CA GLU A 82 7.23 10.26 -15.99
C GLU A 82 6.71 11.71 -15.92
N HIS A 83 7.28 12.47 -14.98
CA HIS A 83 7.02 13.90 -14.82
C HIS A 83 7.77 14.73 -15.85
#